data_AF-A0A078A857-F1
#
_entry.id   AF-A0A078A857-F1
#
_cell.length_a   1.000
_cell.length_b   1.000
_cell.length_c   1.000
_cell.angle_alpha   90.00
_cell.angle_beta   90.00
_cell.angle_gamma   90.00
#
_symmetry.space_group_name_H-M   'P 1'
#
loop_
_entity.id
_entity.type
_entity.pdbx_description
1 polymer ?
#
loop_
_entity_poly.entity_id
_entity_poly.type
_entity_poly.pdbx_seq_one_letter_code
_entity_poly.pdbx_strand_id
1 'polypeptide(L)'
;MRTRFAKTVTKGAKETMEKFKTELESSQYAKSLTANNFALPPVFQKKEMRIQLLEIKGKLEFDANKYHNQRYNDLLKKVVNYRVEFQKMKDSSARKELAKEEFDAWMYYLNGRKQDMPMPDYDINQKDLSLLKENFDRFKDRKTHRIASDQMTDFHHNFAKKFKFTVPVHPKNLQQMIHPHFGYLTSFKNRGFTFEELESLYRNQIVSSYERFLGQELLADELSCLSYWLLVDDNKKGYFNLNELEKLLQVINNQSQQFLQGFRFEIDEFNLANFQKEFKTLLKVNPGEVRQYENEDDQVFRFDLLRQIYLERGL
;
A
#
# COMPACT_ATOMS: atom_id res chain seq x y z
N MET A 1 19.03 22.03 54.86
CA MET A 1 19.76 22.65 53.73
C MET A 1 19.38 22.11 52.34
N ARG A 2 19.03 20.83 52.16
CA ARG A 2 18.70 20.26 50.83
C ARG A 2 17.40 20.75 50.16
N THR A 3 16.43 21.25 50.92
CA THR A 3 15.12 21.71 50.39
C THR A 3 15.10 23.13 49.83
N ARG A 4 16.04 24.00 50.24
CA ARG A 4 16.16 25.35 49.66
C ARG A 4 16.89 25.33 48.31
N PHE A 5 17.90 24.49 48.15
CA PHE A 5 18.62 24.35 46.87
C PHE A 5 17.75 23.80 45.73
N ALA A 6 16.88 22.82 46.02
CA ALA A 6 15.98 22.26 45.01
C ALA A 6 14.93 23.27 44.48
N LYS A 7 14.45 24.20 45.33
CA LYS A 7 13.52 25.26 44.93
C LYS A 7 14.19 26.35 44.09
N THR A 8 15.47 26.66 44.33
CA THR A 8 16.20 27.67 43.54
C THR A 8 16.56 27.15 42.15
N VAL A 9 16.93 25.87 42.02
CA VAL A 9 17.27 25.24 40.73
C VAL A 9 16.04 25.12 39.83
N THR A 10 14.88 24.77 40.38
CA THR A 10 13.62 24.67 39.62
C THR A 10 13.08 26.03 39.18
N LYS A 11 13.28 27.09 39.97
CA LYS A 11 12.93 28.46 39.58
C LYS A 11 13.83 28.98 38.45
N GLY A 12 15.15 28.77 38.56
CA GLY A 12 16.11 29.15 37.52
C GLY A 12 15.90 28.42 36.20
N ALA A 13 15.57 27.12 36.22
CA ALA A 13 15.26 26.35 35.02
C ALA A 13 13.97 26.84 34.34
N LYS A 14 12.96 27.23 35.13
CA LYS A 14 11.68 27.73 34.60
C LYS A 14 11.84 29.12 33.96
N GLU A 15 12.57 30.02 34.61
CA GLU A 15 12.90 31.35 34.07
C GLU A 15 13.80 31.27 32.83
N THR A 16 14.72 30.30 32.79
CA THR A 16 15.57 30.04 31.61
C THR A 16 14.75 29.49 30.43
N MET A 17 13.80 28.59 30.71
CA MET A 17 12.86 28.08 29.69
C MET A 17 11.92 29.17 29.17
N GLU A 18 11.43 30.05 30.03
CA GLU A 18 10.58 31.19 29.61
C GLU A 18 11.38 32.20 28.77
N LYS A 19 12.62 32.53 29.16
CA LYS A 19 13.50 33.37 28.35
C LYS A 19 13.82 32.73 27.01
N PHE A 20 14.17 31.44 26.99
CA PHE A 20 14.46 30.72 25.77
C PHE A 20 13.23 30.69 24.84
N LYS A 21 12.02 30.50 25.40
CA LYS A 21 10.78 30.53 24.62
C LYS A 21 10.50 31.91 24.02
N THR A 22 10.71 32.97 24.80
CA THR A 22 10.53 34.37 24.36
C THR A 22 11.58 34.76 23.31
N GLU A 23 12.83 34.32 23.45
CA GLU A 23 13.91 34.51 22.46
C GLU A 23 13.68 33.68 21.20
N LEU A 24 13.19 32.46 21.32
CA LEU A 24 12.82 31.60 20.20
C LEU A 24 11.72 32.28 19.39
N GLU A 25 10.61 32.69 20.03
CA GLU A 25 9.45 33.35 19.41
C GLU A 25 9.79 34.72 18.79
N SER A 26 10.78 35.44 19.33
CA SER A 26 11.21 36.74 18.81
C SER A 26 12.33 36.67 17.76
N SER A 27 12.99 35.53 17.62
CA SER A 27 14.09 35.34 16.66
C SER A 27 13.62 35.46 15.20
N GLN A 28 14.52 35.96 14.33
CA GLN A 28 14.31 35.91 12.88
C GLN A 28 14.08 34.48 12.36
N TYR A 29 14.55 33.47 13.10
CA TYR A 29 14.31 32.05 12.81
C TYR A 29 12.84 31.65 13.03
N ALA A 30 12.19 32.04 14.14
CA ALA A 30 10.75 31.82 14.32
C ALA A 30 9.89 32.66 13.38
N LYS A 31 10.34 33.88 13.03
CA LYS A 31 9.73 34.66 11.95
C LYS A 31 9.88 33.99 10.59
N SER A 32 10.98 33.28 10.34
CA SER A 32 11.15 32.48 9.10
C SER A 32 10.33 31.19 9.07
N LEU A 33 10.04 30.60 10.24
CA LEU A 33 9.13 29.46 10.41
C LEU A 33 7.64 29.84 10.31
N THR A 34 7.30 31.12 10.49
CA THR A 34 5.93 31.65 10.34
C THR A 34 5.72 32.34 8.99
N ALA A 35 6.76 32.94 8.39
CA ALA A 35 6.70 33.58 7.07
C ALA A 35 6.71 32.57 5.91
N ASN A 36 7.36 31.41 6.09
CA ASN A 36 7.08 30.23 5.30
C ASN A 36 6.13 29.38 6.13
N ASN A 37 4.94 29.04 5.61
CA ASN A 37 4.01 28.10 6.25
C ASN A 37 4.67 26.72 6.48
N PHE A 38 5.54 26.62 7.49
CA PHE A 38 5.84 25.40 8.24
C PHE A 38 4.88 25.30 9.43
N ALA A 39 3.63 25.78 9.27
CA ALA A 39 2.55 25.05 9.90
C ALA A 39 2.78 23.60 9.47
N LEU A 40 3.18 22.73 10.41
CA LEU A 40 2.95 21.31 10.24
C LEU A 40 1.51 21.28 9.73
N PRO A 41 1.26 20.90 8.47
CA PRO A 41 -0.11 20.91 8.02
C PRO A 41 -0.85 19.93 8.96
N PRO A 42 -2.19 19.95 9.07
CA PRO A 42 -2.95 19.08 9.98
C PRO A 42 -2.83 17.56 9.68
N VAL A 43 -1.63 17.10 9.33
CA VAL A 43 -1.17 16.11 8.34
C VAL A 43 -0.39 14.97 9.00
N PHE A 44 -0.33 14.97 10.33
CA PHE A 44 0.31 13.90 11.09
C PHE A 44 -0.55 13.34 12.22
N GLN A 45 -1.82 13.72 12.33
CA GLN A 45 -2.73 12.99 13.21
C GLN A 45 -3.09 11.66 12.54
N LYS A 46 -2.13 10.73 12.60
CA LYS A 46 -2.38 9.32 12.32
C LYS A 46 -3.58 8.93 13.16
N LYS A 47 -4.64 8.49 12.48
CA LYS A 47 -5.79 7.93 13.17
C LYS A 47 -5.30 6.77 14.02
N GLU A 48 -5.77 6.65 15.25
CA GLU A 48 -5.30 5.59 16.13
C GLU A 48 -5.48 4.22 15.45
N MET A 49 -4.44 3.39 15.48
CA MET A 49 -4.44 2.08 14.82
C MET A 49 -5.62 1.21 15.26
N ARG A 50 -6.02 1.32 16.54
CA ARG A 50 -7.20 0.63 17.06
C ARG A 50 -8.47 1.05 16.33
N ILE A 51 -8.65 2.33 16.03
CA ILE A 51 -9.83 2.84 15.33
C ILE A 51 -9.82 2.37 13.88
N GLN A 52 -8.68 2.48 13.18
CA GLN A 52 -8.54 1.98 11.81
C GLN A 52 -8.83 0.47 11.72
N LEU A 53 -8.37 -0.32 12.69
CA LEU A 53 -8.69 -1.75 12.78
C LEU A 53 -10.18 -2.03 13.03
N LEU A 54 -10.88 -1.17 13.78
CA LEU A 54 -12.33 -1.29 13.97
C LEU A 54 -13.08 -0.93 12.68
N GLU A 55 -12.61 0.07 11.92
CA GLU A 55 -13.16 0.43 10.61
C GLU A 55 -13.06 -0.72 9.62
N ILE A 56 -11.85 -1.21 9.38
CA ILE A 56 -11.58 -2.28 8.40
C ILE A 56 -12.39 -3.54 8.73
N LYS A 57 -12.60 -3.83 10.01
CA LYS A 57 -13.38 -4.98 10.48
C LYS A 57 -14.91 -4.74 10.45
N GLY A 58 -15.38 -3.56 10.08
CA GLY A 58 -16.81 -3.21 10.14
C GLY A 58 -17.38 -3.20 11.55
N LYS A 59 -16.54 -2.91 12.56
CA LYS A 59 -16.95 -2.85 13.98
C LYS A 59 -17.32 -1.45 14.43
N LEU A 60 -17.01 -0.42 13.63
CA LEU A 60 -17.64 0.88 13.79
C LEU A 60 -19.02 0.86 13.14
N GLU A 61 -19.93 1.65 13.69
CA GLU A 61 -21.23 1.88 13.08
C GLU A 61 -21.06 2.56 11.73
N PHE A 62 -21.76 2.04 10.72
CA PHE A 62 -21.77 2.60 9.36
C PHE A 62 -22.53 3.92 9.31
N ASP A 63 -21.84 5.00 9.70
CA ASP A 63 -22.28 6.39 9.68
C ASP A 63 -21.26 7.22 8.91
N ALA A 64 -21.73 8.00 7.93
CA ALA A 64 -20.93 8.88 7.09
C ALA A 64 -19.98 9.77 7.90
N ASN A 65 -20.38 10.19 9.09
CA ASN A 65 -19.61 11.09 9.95
C ASN A 65 -18.46 10.40 10.71
N LYS A 66 -18.42 9.06 10.75
CA LYS A 66 -17.40 8.28 11.48
C LYS A 66 -16.20 7.89 10.62
N TYR A 67 -16.40 7.84 9.31
CA TYR A 67 -15.38 7.55 8.32
C TYR A 67 -14.85 8.85 7.71
N HIS A 68 -13.63 8.83 7.18
CA HIS A 68 -13.04 10.03 6.57
C HIS A 68 -13.68 10.40 5.24
N ASN A 69 -14.34 9.47 4.57
CA ASN A 69 -15.17 9.77 3.40
C ASN A 69 -16.31 8.75 3.21
N GLN A 70 -17.39 9.18 2.54
CA GLN A 70 -18.57 8.36 2.27
C GLN A 70 -18.24 7.12 1.43
N ARG A 71 -17.34 7.25 0.44
CA ARG A 71 -16.98 6.16 -0.47
C ARG A 71 -16.34 4.99 0.28
N TYR A 72 -15.58 5.27 1.33
CA TYR A 72 -14.95 4.28 2.19
C TYR A 72 -15.97 3.58 3.09
N ASN A 73 -16.91 4.35 3.65
CA ASN A 73 -18.05 3.80 4.37
C ASN A 73 -18.87 2.85 3.48
N ASP A 74 -19.17 3.26 2.24
CA ASP A 74 -19.92 2.45 1.27
C ASP A 74 -19.14 1.18 0.86
N LEU A 75 -17.82 1.28 0.68
CA LEU A 75 -16.94 0.15 0.42
C LEU A 75 -17.03 -0.88 1.56
N LEU A 76 -16.81 -0.45 2.80
CA LEU A 76 -16.78 -1.35 3.95
C LEU A 76 -18.15 -1.97 4.23
N LYS A 77 -19.24 -1.22 4.01
CA LYS A 77 -20.60 -1.74 4.13
C LYS A 77 -20.87 -2.92 3.19
N LYS A 78 -20.23 -2.96 2.02
CA LYS A 78 -20.30 -4.10 1.09
C LYS A 78 -19.33 -5.21 1.48
N VAL A 79 -18.03 -4.90 1.54
CA VAL A 79 -16.96 -5.88 1.67
C VAL A 79 -17.06 -6.67 2.98
N VAL A 80 -17.47 -6.05 4.09
CA VAL A 80 -17.64 -6.75 5.38
C VAL A 80 -18.69 -7.87 5.28
N ASN A 81 -19.79 -7.63 4.57
CA ASN A 81 -20.83 -8.64 4.36
C ASN A 81 -20.33 -9.75 3.42
N TYR A 82 -19.68 -9.37 2.32
CA TYR A 82 -19.11 -10.32 1.36
C TYR A 82 -18.10 -11.27 2.01
N ARG A 83 -17.32 -10.83 3.01
CA ARG A 83 -16.44 -11.74 3.78
C ARG A 83 -17.20 -12.87 4.46
N VAL A 84 -18.30 -12.56 5.13
CA VAL A 84 -19.10 -13.55 5.85
C VAL A 84 -19.79 -14.50 4.87
N GLU A 85 -20.28 -13.98 3.76
CA GLU A 85 -20.94 -14.77 2.71
C GLU A 85 -19.95 -15.72 2.02
N PHE A 86 -18.80 -15.21 1.59
CA PHE A 86 -17.75 -16.00 0.94
C PHE A 86 -17.29 -17.18 1.80
N GLN A 87 -17.12 -16.96 3.10
CA GLN A 87 -16.72 -17.99 4.06
C GLN A 87 -17.77 -19.10 4.25
N LYS A 88 -19.05 -18.82 3.98
CA LYS A 88 -20.15 -19.80 4.04
C LYS A 88 -20.35 -20.51 2.71
N MET A 89 -20.03 -19.87 1.59
CA MET A 89 -20.18 -20.44 0.25
C MET A 89 -19.28 -21.66 0.04
N LYS A 90 -19.83 -22.67 -0.63
CA LYS A 90 -19.13 -23.90 -1.04
C LYS A 90 -18.92 -23.99 -2.55
N ASP A 91 -19.84 -23.43 -3.33
CA ASP A 91 -19.76 -23.44 -4.79
C ASP A 91 -18.65 -22.51 -5.28
N SER A 92 -17.77 -23.02 -6.17
CA SER A 92 -16.64 -22.25 -6.68
C SER A 92 -17.09 -21.11 -7.60
N SER A 93 -18.13 -21.32 -8.41
CA SER A 93 -18.65 -20.30 -9.34
C SER A 93 -19.23 -19.11 -8.59
N ALA A 94 -20.10 -19.35 -7.60
CA ALA A 94 -20.65 -18.32 -6.73
C ALA A 94 -19.55 -17.54 -5.97
N ARG A 95 -18.46 -18.23 -5.56
CA ARG A 95 -17.31 -17.59 -4.93
C ARG A 95 -16.55 -16.67 -5.89
N LYS A 96 -16.39 -17.07 -7.16
CA LYS A 96 -15.76 -16.24 -8.19
C LYS A 96 -16.58 -14.96 -8.45
N GLU A 97 -17.90 -15.09 -8.53
CA GLU A 97 -18.82 -13.95 -8.68
C GLU A 97 -18.72 -12.98 -7.48
N LEU A 98 -18.79 -13.51 -6.26
CA LEU A 98 -18.70 -12.67 -5.05
C LEU A 98 -17.33 -11.99 -4.92
N ALA A 99 -16.24 -12.68 -5.29
CA ALA A 99 -14.90 -12.09 -5.30
C ALA A 99 -14.79 -10.96 -6.35
N LYS A 100 -15.45 -11.10 -7.51
CA LYS A 100 -15.54 -10.03 -8.51
C LYS A 100 -16.31 -8.81 -7.97
N GLU A 101 -17.44 -9.02 -7.32
CA GLU A 101 -18.22 -7.93 -6.72
C GLU A 101 -17.45 -7.17 -5.63
N GLU A 102 -16.74 -7.90 -4.77
CA GLU A 102 -15.84 -7.34 -3.77
C GLU A 102 -14.75 -6.49 -4.43
N PHE A 103 -14.11 -7.03 -5.46
CA PHE A 103 -13.05 -6.34 -6.20
C PHE A 103 -13.57 -5.09 -6.92
N ASP A 104 -14.76 -5.15 -7.50
CA ASP A 104 -15.39 -3.98 -8.13
C ASP A 104 -15.69 -2.86 -7.15
N ALA A 105 -16.06 -3.21 -5.90
CA ALA A 105 -16.23 -2.21 -4.85
C ALA A 105 -14.89 -1.50 -4.54
N TRP A 106 -13.79 -2.25 -4.46
CA TRP A 106 -12.44 -1.68 -4.31
C TRP A 106 -12.02 -0.81 -5.49
N MET A 107 -12.30 -1.25 -6.72
CA MET A 107 -12.00 -0.47 -7.92
C MET A 107 -12.84 0.81 -8.00
N TYR A 108 -14.12 0.75 -7.59
CA TYR A 108 -14.97 1.93 -7.47
C TYR A 108 -14.40 2.93 -6.45
N TYR A 109 -13.91 2.43 -5.32
CA TYR A 109 -13.22 3.26 -4.34
C TYR A 109 -11.98 3.93 -4.93
N LEU A 110 -11.03 3.13 -5.44
CA LEU A 110 -9.76 3.61 -5.99
C LEU A 110 -9.97 4.64 -7.11
N ASN A 111 -10.83 4.35 -8.07
CA ASN A 111 -11.07 5.24 -9.21
C ASN A 111 -11.81 6.51 -8.81
N GLY A 112 -12.74 6.42 -7.86
CA GLY A 112 -13.38 7.61 -7.30
C GLY A 112 -12.37 8.51 -6.60
N ARG A 113 -11.47 7.93 -5.81
CA ARG A 113 -10.41 8.70 -5.13
C ARG A 113 -9.45 9.37 -6.11
N LYS A 114 -9.16 8.76 -7.26
CA LYS A 114 -8.38 9.44 -8.33
C LYS A 114 -9.00 10.75 -8.79
N GLN A 115 -10.33 10.87 -8.75
CA GLN A 115 -11.07 12.07 -9.14
C GLN A 115 -11.18 13.09 -8.00
N ASP A 116 -11.20 12.61 -6.75
CA ASP A 116 -11.40 13.44 -5.56
C ASP A 116 -10.08 14.08 -5.04
N MET A 117 -8.92 13.72 -5.60
CA MET A 117 -7.63 14.21 -5.11
C MET A 117 -7.44 15.71 -5.38
N PRO A 118 -6.84 16.47 -4.43
CA PRO A 118 -6.59 17.88 -4.63
C PRO A 118 -5.48 18.07 -5.67
N MET A 119 -5.87 18.62 -6.82
CA MET A 119 -4.97 18.99 -7.90
C MET A 119 -4.35 20.38 -7.60
N PRO A 120 -3.07 20.62 -7.95
CA PRO A 120 -2.17 19.76 -8.72
C PRO A 120 -1.27 18.83 -7.90
N ASP A 121 -1.34 18.89 -6.57
CA ASP A 121 -0.33 18.31 -5.67
C ASP A 121 -0.26 16.76 -5.69
N TYR A 122 -1.33 16.10 -6.15
CA TYR A 122 -1.45 14.64 -6.20
C TYR A 122 -1.69 14.12 -7.63
N ASP A 123 -1.03 14.72 -8.62
CA ASP A 123 -0.98 14.19 -9.98
C ASP A 123 0.43 14.26 -10.57
N ILE A 124 0.65 13.45 -11.59
CA ILE A 124 1.87 13.47 -12.38
C ILE A 124 1.69 14.55 -13.44
N ASN A 125 2.41 15.66 -13.28
CA ASN A 125 2.34 16.71 -14.30
C ASN A 125 2.80 16.17 -15.67
N GLN A 126 2.23 16.74 -16.75
CA GLN A 126 2.45 16.23 -18.12
C GLN A 126 3.92 16.27 -18.56
N LYS A 127 4.69 17.23 -18.05
CA LYS A 127 6.12 17.36 -18.33
C LYS A 127 6.89 16.18 -17.74
N ASP A 128 6.66 15.87 -16.46
CA ASP A 128 7.31 14.78 -15.76
C ASP A 128 6.90 13.43 -16.33
N LEU A 129 5.62 13.27 -16.72
CA LEU A 129 5.16 12.07 -17.41
C LEU A 129 5.86 11.88 -18.77
N SER A 130 6.03 12.96 -19.54
CA SER A 130 6.75 12.93 -20.82
C SER A 130 8.22 12.57 -20.64
N LEU A 131 8.89 13.16 -19.64
CA LEU A 131 10.28 12.82 -19.31
C LEU A 131 10.41 11.36 -18.83
N LEU A 132 9.43 10.87 -18.07
CA LEU A 132 9.41 9.50 -17.59
C LEU A 132 9.24 8.52 -18.75
N LYS A 133 8.37 8.84 -19.72
CA LYS A 133 8.20 8.08 -20.95
C LYS A 133 9.47 8.08 -21.80
N GLU A 134 10.12 9.23 -21.95
CA GLU A 134 11.39 9.32 -22.67
C GLU A 134 12.47 8.44 -22.02
N ASN A 135 12.57 8.47 -20.68
CA ASN A 135 13.49 7.60 -19.97
C ASN A 135 13.11 6.12 -20.12
N PHE A 136 11.81 5.79 -20.13
CA PHE A 136 11.33 4.44 -20.35
C PHE A 136 11.71 3.92 -21.74
N ASP A 137 11.52 4.73 -22.78
CA ASP A 137 11.83 4.36 -24.16
C ASP A 137 13.33 4.13 -24.40
N ARG A 138 14.20 4.71 -23.56
CA ARG A 138 15.65 4.46 -23.56
C ARG A 138 16.04 3.15 -22.86
N PHE A 139 15.22 2.68 -21.92
CA PHE A 139 15.48 1.48 -21.11
C PHE A 139 14.80 0.23 -21.62
N LYS A 140 13.65 0.36 -22.27
CA LYS A 140 12.85 -0.78 -22.73
C LYS A 140 13.63 -1.64 -23.71
N ASP A 141 13.41 -2.95 -23.64
CA ASP A 141 13.90 -3.87 -24.64
C ASP A 141 13.23 -3.59 -26.00
N ARG A 142 14.03 -3.66 -27.08
CA ARG A 142 13.58 -3.29 -28.42
C ARG A 142 12.53 -4.24 -28.99
N LYS A 143 12.53 -5.52 -28.57
CA LYS A 143 11.64 -6.54 -29.10
C LYS A 143 10.33 -6.62 -28.31
N THR A 144 10.42 -6.54 -27.00
CA THR A 144 9.27 -6.72 -26.09
C THR A 144 8.59 -5.40 -25.73
N HIS A 145 9.25 -4.26 -25.96
CA HIS A 145 8.80 -2.93 -25.53
C HIS A 145 8.52 -2.82 -24.03
N ARG A 146 9.23 -3.62 -23.23
CA ARG A 146 9.10 -3.71 -21.77
C ARG A 146 10.45 -3.50 -21.10
N ILE A 147 10.44 -3.04 -19.85
CA ILE A 147 11.62 -3.03 -18.98
C ILE A 147 11.54 -4.25 -18.08
N ALA A 148 12.60 -5.05 -18.01
CA ALA A 148 12.66 -6.20 -17.13
C ALA A 148 12.62 -5.78 -15.65
N SER A 149 12.05 -6.63 -14.80
CA SER A 149 11.88 -6.36 -13.36
C SER A 149 13.20 -5.99 -12.68
N ASP A 150 14.27 -6.73 -12.94
CA ASP A 150 15.61 -6.54 -12.38
C ASP A 150 16.25 -5.19 -12.76
N GLN A 151 15.80 -4.57 -13.85
CA GLN A 151 16.24 -3.23 -14.29
C GLN A 151 15.47 -2.07 -13.65
N MET A 152 14.46 -2.35 -12.82
CA MET A 152 13.59 -1.31 -12.26
C MET A 152 14.34 -0.33 -11.36
N THR A 153 15.29 -0.80 -10.55
CA THR A 153 16.09 0.09 -9.70
C THR A 153 16.93 1.06 -10.55
N ASP A 154 17.58 0.55 -11.60
CA ASP A 154 18.41 1.36 -12.49
C ASP A 154 17.58 2.36 -13.30
N PHE A 155 16.40 1.94 -13.77
CA PHE A 155 15.44 2.81 -14.46
C PHE A 155 15.09 4.03 -13.60
N HIS A 156 14.69 3.81 -12.34
CA HIS A 156 14.34 4.89 -11.42
C HIS A 156 15.56 5.72 -11.00
N HIS A 157 16.71 5.09 -10.77
CA HIS A 157 17.96 5.78 -10.45
C HIS A 157 18.37 6.76 -11.55
N ASN A 158 18.35 6.30 -12.81
CA ASN A 158 18.72 7.13 -13.95
C ASN A 158 17.74 8.28 -14.18
N PHE A 159 16.43 8.05 -13.96
CA PHE A 159 15.44 9.13 -14.01
C PHE A 159 15.69 10.17 -12.91
N ALA A 160 15.82 9.72 -11.66
CA ALA A 160 16.03 10.59 -10.50
C ALA A 160 17.32 11.42 -10.64
N LYS A 161 18.40 10.83 -11.16
CA LYS A 161 19.68 11.51 -11.41
C LYS A 161 19.58 12.62 -12.45
N LYS A 162 18.78 12.42 -13.51
CA LYS A 162 18.68 13.37 -14.64
C LYS A 162 17.63 14.46 -14.41
N PHE A 163 16.47 14.08 -13.90
CA PHE A 163 15.28 14.94 -13.90
C PHE A 163 14.77 15.28 -12.49
N LYS A 164 15.30 14.60 -11.46
CA LYS A 164 14.72 14.51 -10.11
C LYS A 164 13.38 13.75 -10.16
N PHE A 165 13.13 12.91 -9.16
CA PHE A 165 11.88 12.16 -9.07
C PHE A 165 10.85 13.00 -8.29
N THR A 166 9.93 13.63 -9.02
CA THR A 166 8.92 14.58 -8.50
C THR A 166 7.51 13.99 -8.41
N VAL A 167 7.33 12.73 -8.79
CA VAL A 167 6.04 12.03 -8.68
C VAL A 167 5.61 12.03 -7.20
N PRO A 168 4.37 12.46 -6.86
CA PRO A 168 3.93 12.65 -5.48
C PRO A 168 3.59 11.33 -4.77
N VAL A 169 4.59 10.46 -4.60
CA VAL A 169 4.49 9.16 -3.93
C VAL A 169 5.17 9.25 -2.56
N HIS A 170 4.49 8.73 -1.54
CA HIS A 170 5.01 8.67 -0.18
C HIS A 170 6.29 7.81 -0.11
N PRO A 171 7.31 8.19 0.69
CA PRO A 171 8.57 7.47 0.76
C PRO A 171 8.45 5.96 1.08
N LYS A 172 7.52 5.57 1.96
CA LYS A 172 7.23 4.14 2.26
C LYS A 172 6.77 3.39 1.00
N ASN A 173 5.87 3.97 0.22
CA ASN A 173 5.37 3.35 -1.01
C ASN A 173 6.49 3.26 -2.05
N LEU A 174 7.29 4.33 -2.21
CA LEU A 174 8.45 4.30 -3.09
C LEU A 174 9.47 3.22 -2.66
N GLN A 175 9.72 3.09 -1.36
CA GLN A 175 10.58 2.04 -0.82
C GLN A 175 10.04 0.65 -1.17
N GLN A 176 8.74 0.40 -0.94
CA GLN A 176 8.08 -0.85 -1.33
C GLN A 176 8.23 -1.14 -2.83
N MET A 177 8.18 -0.13 -3.69
CA MET A 177 8.30 -0.31 -5.14
C MET A 177 9.71 -0.70 -5.59
N ILE A 178 10.75 0.01 -5.14
CA ILE A 178 12.09 -0.04 -5.79
C ILE A 178 13.27 -0.40 -4.88
N HIS A 179 13.10 -0.36 -3.55
CA HIS A 179 14.22 -0.52 -2.63
C HIS A 179 14.67 -1.99 -2.58
N PRO A 180 15.97 -2.33 -2.64
CA PRO A 180 16.43 -3.72 -2.72
C PRO A 180 15.95 -4.66 -1.60
N HIS A 181 15.64 -4.13 -0.42
CA HIS A 181 15.10 -4.92 0.69
C HIS A 181 13.56 -5.14 0.63
N PHE A 182 12.82 -4.29 -0.09
CA PHE A 182 11.38 -4.40 -0.26
C PHE A 182 11.08 -4.64 -1.74
N GLY A 183 11.13 -3.58 -2.56
CA GLY A 183 11.44 -3.66 -4.00
C GLY A 183 10.56 -4.61 -4.78
N TYR A 184 9.25 -4.56 -4.57
CA TYR A 184 8.30 -5.51 -5.13
C TYR A 184 8.33 -5.52 -6.65
N LEU A 185 8.56 -4.38 -7.31
CA LEU A 185 8.75 -4.33 -8.77
C LEU A 185 9.99 -5.05 -9.25
N THR A 186 11.08 -4.93 -8.50
CA THR A 186 12.34 -5.60 -8.84
C THR A 186 12.24 -7.12 -8.73
N SER A 187 11.23 -7.57 -7.99
CA SER A 187 11.16 -8.94 -7.53
C SER A 187 10.12 -9.79 -8.27
N PHE A 188 9.44 -9.24 -9.29
CA PHE A 188 8.61 -10.00 -10.23
C PHE A 188 9.48 -10.72 -11.28
N LYS A 189 9.97 -11.91 -10.97
CA LYS A 189 10.89 -12.66 -11.84
C LYS A 189 10.33 -12.86 -13.25
N ASN A 190 11.17 -12.68 -14.26
CA ASN A 190 10.83 -12.83 -15.69
C ASN A 190 9.66 -11.95 -16.17
N ARG A 191 9.29 -10.92 -15.40
CA ARG A 191 8.27 -9.96 -15.82
C ARG A 191 8.92 -8.76 -16.48
N GLY A 192 8.39 -8.38 -17.63
CA GLY A 192 8.65 -7.08 -18.23
C GLY A 192 7.45 -6.16 -18.01
N PHE A 193 7.70 -4.90 -17.65
CA PHE A 193 6.66 -3.90 -17.46
C PHE A 193 6.60 -2.94 -18.65
N THR A 194 5.40 -2.71 -19.16
CA THR A 194 5.07 -1.63 -20.09
C THR A 194 5.02 -0.29 -19.37
N PHE A 195 5.03 0.79 -20.14
CA PHE A 195 4.92 2.12 -19.55
C PHE A 195 3.54 2.33 -18.94
N GLU A 196 2.50 1.82 -19.58
CA GLU A 196 1.10 1.97 -19.19
C GLU A 196 0.83 1.24 -17.86
N GLU A 197 1.45 0.06 -17.65
CA GLU A 197 1.44 -0.64 -16.36
C GLU A 197 2.12 0.19 -15.26
N LEU A 198 3.30 0.77 -15.53
CA LEU A 198 4.02 1.59 -14.55
C LEU A 198 3.27 2.89 -14.23
N GLU A 199 2.73 3.57 -15.25
CA GLU A 199 1.91 4.77 -15.07
C GLU A 199 0.68 4.46 -14.20
N SER A 200 -0.05 3.39 -14.53
CA SER A 200 -1.20 2.94 -13.73
C SER A 200 -0.80 2.67 -12.28
N LEU A 201 0.34 2.00 -12.06
CA LEU A 201 0.88 1.74 -10.74
C LEU A 201 1.19 3.04 -9.98
N TYR A 202 1.91 3.99 -10.58
CA TYR A 202 2.21 5.28 -9.93
C TYR A 202 0.92 6.00 -9.54
N ARG A 203 -0.06 6.06 -10.43
CA ARG A 203 -1.35 6.70 -10.16
C ARG A 203 -2.09 6.03 -8.99
N ASN A 204 -2.05 4.70 -8.89
CA ASN A 204 -2.65 4.00 -7.75
C ASN A 204 -1.86 4.25 -6.45
N GLN A 205 -0.53 4.28 -6.53
CA GLN A 205 0.35 4.55 -5.39
C GLN A 205 0.24 5.99 -4.88
N ILE A 206 -0.07 6.96 -5.74
CA ILE A 206 -0.40 8.33 -5.34
C ILE A 206 -1.68 8.36 -4.51
N VAL A 207 -2.73 7.62 -4.90
CA VAL A 207 -3.96 7.51 -4.08
C VAL A 207 -3.65 6.91 -2.71
N SER A 208 -2.88 5.82 -2.65
CA SER A 208 -2.41 5.24 -1.38
C SER A 208 -1.64 6.27 -0.54
N SER A 209 -0.74 7.03 -1.17
CA SER A 209 0.04 8.09 -0.53
C SER A 209 -0.84 9.19 0.04
N TYR A 210 -1.91 9.55 -0.66
CA TYR A 210 -2.89 10.53 -0.22
C TYR A 210 -3.70 10.02 0.99
N GLU A 211 -4.19 8.78 0.97
CA GLU A 211 -4.87 8.20 2.14
C GLU A 211 -3.95 8.13 3.37
N ARG A 212 -2.67 7.82 3.16
CA ARG A 212 -1.66 7.84 4.23
C ARG A 212 -1.49 9.24 4.81
N PHE A 213 -1.46 10.25 3.95
CA PHE A 213 -1.39 11.66 4.34
C PHE A 213 -2.61 12.12 5.13
N LEU A 214 -3.81 11.56 4.85
CA LEU A 214 -5.02 11.76 5.64
C LEU A 214 -5.04 10.99 6.97
N GLY A 215 -3.95 10.30 7.32
CA GLY A 215 -3.81 9.54 8.55
C GLY A 215 -4.38 8.11 8.49
N GLN A 216 -4.78 7.63 7.31
CA GLN A 216 -5.35 6.29 7.08
C GLN A 216 -4.25 5.29 6.66
N GLU A 217 -3.32 5.03 7.58
CA GLU A 217 -2.15 4.17 7.36
C GLU A 217 -2.50 2.77 6.84
N LEU A 218 -3.49 2.09 7.43
CA LEU A 218 -3.85 0.73 7.02
C LEU A 218 -4.55 0.73 5.67
N LEU A 219 -5.47 1.65 5.41
CA LEU A 219 -6.13 1.77 4.11
C LEU A 219 -5.13 2.09 2.99
N ALA A 220 -4.13 2.92 3.27
CA ALA A 220 -3.05 3.17 2.34
C ALA A 220 -2.30 1.88 1.98
N ASP A 221 -1.98 1.04 2.97
CA ASP A 221 -1.33 -0.25 2.74
C ASP A 221 -2.27 -1.23 1.96
N GLU A 222 -3.58 -1.22 2.22
CA GLU A 222 -4.58 -1.99 1.43
C GLU A 222 -4.61 -1.57 -0.04
N LEU A 223 -4.55 -0.26 -0.33
CA LEU A 223 -4.50 0.29 -1.69
C LEU A 223 -3.16 0.03 -2.38
N SER A 224 -2.06 0.01 -1.61
CA SER A 224 -0.75 -0.39 -2.14
C SER A 224 -0.81 -1.84 -2.59
N CYS A 225 -1.38 -2.74 -1.78
CA CYS A 225 -1.62 -4.14 -2.14
C CYS A 225 -2.47 -4.28 -3.42
N LEU A 226 -3.57 -3.52 -3.53
CA LEU A 226 -4.42 -3.50 -4.74
C LEU A 226 -3.63 -3.09 -5.99
N SER A 227 -2.67 -2.18 -5.84
CA SER A 227 -1.83 -1.72 -6.95
C SER A 227 -0.95 -2.85 -7.52
N TYR A 228 -0.41 -3.72 -6.66
CA TYR A 228 0.36 -4.90 -7.09
C TYR A 228 -0.53 -6.04 -7.60
N TRP A 229 -1.72 -6.22 -7.01
CA TRP A 229 -2.73 -7.15 -7.52
C TRP A 229 -3.04 -6.86 -8.99
N LEU A 230 -3.26 -5.59 -9.31
CA LEU A 230 -3.59 -5.12 -10.66
C LEU A 230 -2.46 -5.30 -11.69
N LEU A 231 -1.22 -5.57 -11.25
CA LEU A 231 -0.17 -6.00 -12.18
C LEU A 231 -0.40 -7.45 -12.62
N VAL A 232 -0.96 -8.31 -11.79
CA VAL A 232 -1.18 -9.73 -12.14
C VAL A 232 -2.57 -9.96 -12.72
N ASP A 233 -3.58 -9.22 -12.26
CA ASP A 233 -4.97 -9.34 -12.71
C ASP A 233 -5.31 -8.39 -13.88
N ASP A 234 -4.72 -8.65 -15.04
CA ASP A 234 -4.93 -7.83 -16.25
C ASP A 234 -6.41 -7.72 -16.65
N ASN A 235 -7.19 -8.78 -16.39
CA ASN A 235 -8.61 -8.87 -16.74
C ASN A 235 -9.54 -8.34 -15.64
N LYS A 236 -9.01 -7.86 -14.51
CA LYS A 236 -9.79 -7.30 -13.39
C LYS A 236 -10.87 -8.26 -12.89
N LYS A 237 -10.55 -9.55 -12.80
CA LYS A 237 -11.52 -10.59 -12.39
C LYS A 237 -11.76 -10.63 -10.87
N GLY A 238 -10.84 -10.10 -10.06
CA GLY A 238 -11.01 -10.01 -8.61
C GLY A 238 -10.71 -11.29 -7.82
N TYR A 239 -10.25 -12.36 -8.48
CA TYR A 239 -9.81 -13.59 -7.85
C TYR A 239 -8.63 -14.22 -8.60
N PHE A 240 -7.86 -15.07 -7.92
CA PHE A 240 -6.82 -15.89 -8.52
C PHE A 240 -7.09 -17.38 -8.27
N ASN A 241 -6.66 -18.21 -9.22
CA ASN A 241 -6.38 -19.61 -8.93
C ASN A 241 -5.00 -19.72 -8.25
N LEU A 242 -4.58 -20.95 -7.91
CA LEU A 242 -3.32 -21.17 -7.21
C LEU A 242 -2.11 -20.69 -8.04
N ASN A 243 -2.04 -21.02 -9.33
CA ASN A 243 -0.95 -20.62 -10.21
C ASN A 243 -0.80 -19.09 -10.36
N GLU A 244 -1.91 -18.36 -10.35
CA GLU A 244 -1.89 -16.90 -10.44
C GLU A 244 -1.54 -16.24 -9.12
N LEU A 245 -2.01 -16.82 -8.02
CA LEU A 245 -1.60 -16.39 -6.68
C LEU A 245 -0.10 -16.63 -6.48
N GLU A 246 0.44 -17.76 -6.98
CA GLU A 246 1.88 -18.03 -6.99
C GLU A 246 2.65 -16.92 -7.69
N LYS A 247 2.19 -16.48 -8.87
CA LYS A 247 2.85 -15.39 -9.62
C LYS A 247 2.88 -14.06 -8.89
N LEU A 248 2.01 -13.86 -7.90
CA LEU A 248 1.95 -12.64 -7.10
C LEU A 248 2.73 -12.76 -5.79
N LEU A 249 2.57 -13.88 -5.07
CA LEU A 249 3.33 -14.16 -3.86
C LEU A 249 4.81 -14.44 -4.18
N GLN A 250 5.06 -14.96 -5.38
CA GLN A 250 6.29 -15.47 -5.98
C GLN A 250 7.17 -16.23 -5.00
N VAL A 251 6.87 -17.52 -4.93
CA VAL A 251 7.46 -18.50 -4.05
C VAL A 251 8.77 -19.06 -4.64
N ILE A 252 9.84 -19.13 -3.83
CA ILE A 252 11.11 -19.77 -4.25
C ILE A 252 10.97 -21.29 -4.19
N ASN A 253 11.16 -21.95 -5.34
CA ASN A 253 11.55 -23.36 -5.36
C ASN A 253 13.07 -23.48 -5.16
N ASN A 254 13.47 -24.31 -4.19
CA ASN A 254 14.80 -24.46 -3.56
C ASN A 254 16.03 -24.79 -4.44
N GLN A 255 16.00 -24.64 -5.77
CA GLN A 255 17.13 -25.04 -6.62
C GLN A 255 18.09 -23.92 -7.06
N SER A 256 17.82 -22.66 -6.73
CA SER A 256 18.77 -21.57 -7.02
C SER A 256 18.72 -20.50 -5.96
N GLN A 257 19.73 -20.48 -5.10
CA GLN A 257 20.02 -19.40 -4.15
C GLN A 257 20.30 -18.09 -4.91
N GLN A 258 19.25 -17.34 -5.24
CA GLN A 258 19.36 -15.91 -5.53
C GLN A 258 18.15 -15.22 -4.90
N PHE A 259 18.44 -14.48 -3.82
CA PHE A 259 17.55 -13.54 -3.17
C PHE A 259 16.95 -12.59 -4.22
N LEU A 260 15.64 -12.33 -4.13
CA LEU A 260 14.79 -11.27 -4.75
C LEU A 260 13.44 -11.89 -5.21
N GLN A 261 12.36 -11.73 -4.42
CA GLN A 261 11.00 -12.24 -4.73
C GLN A 261 9.89 -11.22 -4.41
N GLY A 262 8.74 -11.28 -5.09
CA GLY A 262 7.62 -10.31 -5.06
C GLY A 262 7.28 -9.76 -3.67
N PHE A 263 6.76 -10.60 -2.77
CA PHE A 263 6.64 -10.30 -1.34
C PHE A 263 7.60 -11.10 -0.45
N ARG A 264 8.45 -11.95 -1.05
CA ARG A 264 9.51 -12.73 -0.36
C ARG A 264 9.00 -13.77 0.63
N PHE A 265 7.96 -14.48 0.26
CA PHE A 265 7.53 -15.66 1.02
C PHE A 265 8.36 -16.88 0.64
N GLU A 266 9.08 -17.44 1.61
CA GLU A 266 9.73 -18.75 1.51
C GLU A 266 8.70 -19.83 1.80
N ILE A 267 7.85 -20.10 0.82
CA ILE A 267 7.06 -21.33 0.77
C ILE A 267 7.92 -22.33 -0.02
N ASP A 268 7.91 -23.61 0.34
CA ASP A 268 8.56 -24.64 -0.48
C ASP A 268 7.79 -24.81 -1.82
N GLU A 269 7.67 -26.03 -2.35
CA GLU A 269 6.79 -26.30 -3.50
C GLU A 269 5.41 -25.63 -3.30
N PHE A 270 5.05 -24.72 -4.20
CA PHE A 270 3.84 -23.92 -4.03
C PHE A 270 2.61 -24.75 -4.33
N ASN A 271 2.02 -25.31 -3.27
CA ASN A 271 0.79 -26.07 -3.30
C ASN A 271 -0.15 -25.60 -2.18
N LEU A 272 -1.41 -26.06 -2.21
CA LEU A 272 -2.43 -25.63 -1.26
C LEU A 272 -2.05 -25.94 0.19
N ALA A 273 -1.42 -27.10 0.44
CA ALA A 273 -1.03 -27.52 1.79
C ALA A 273 0.06 -26.60 2.38
N ASN A 274 1.08 -26.26 1.58
CA ASN A 274 2.16 -25.37 2.00
C ASN A 274 1.67 -23.92 2.17
N PHE A 275 0.77 -23.46 1.30
CA PHE A 275 0.08 -22.17 1.49
C PHE A 275 -0.70 -22.14 2.82
N GLN A 276 -1.47 -23.18 3.11
CA GLN A 276 -2.22 -23.28 4.36
C GLN A 276 -1.32 -23.33 5.61
N LYS A 277 -0.14 -23.96 5.49
CA LYS A 277 0.86 -24.01 6.56
C LYS A 277 1.44 -22.61 6.83
N GLU A 278 1.82 -21.88 5.78
CA GLU A 278 2.39 -20.54 5.89
C GLU A 278 1.41 -19.52 6.47
N PHE A 279 0.14 -19.59 6.05
CA PHE A 279 -0.91 -18.66 6.47
C PHE A 279 -1.87 -19.26 7.52
N LYS A 280 -1.40 -20.24 8.30
CA LYS A 280 -2.23 -20.98 9.27
C LYS A 280 -2.96 -20.07 10.26
N THR A 281 -2.29 -19.07 10.81
CA THR A 281 -2.88 -18.14 11.78
C THR A 281 -4.01 -17.33 11.14
N LEU A 282 -3.78 -16.79 9.95
CA LEU A 282 -4.77 -16.04 9.19
C LEU A 282 -6.01 -16.87 8.86
N LEU A 283 -5.79 -18.08 8.35
CA LEU A 283 -6.86 -19.00 7.95
C LEU A 283 -7.64 -19.53 9.16
N LYS A 284 -7.02 -19.60 10.34
CA LYS A 284 -7.72 -19.93 11.59
C LYS A 284 -8.70 -18.83 12.00
N VAL A 285 -8.36 -17.56 11.77
CA VAL A 285 -9.23 -16.41 12.07
C VAL A 285 -10.32 -16.24 11.01
N ASN A 286 -10.06 -16.70 9.77
CA ASN A 286 -10.98 -16.62 8.64
C ASN A 286 -11.31 -18.02 8.10
N PRO A 287 -12.07 -18.84 8.87
CA PRO A 287 -12.44 -20.17 8.40
C PRO A 287 -13.29 -20.09 7.14
N GLY A 288 -12.99 -20.92 6.14
CA GLY A 288 -13.73 -20.97 4.87
C GLY A 288 -13.18 -20.10 3.74
N GLU A 289 -12.08 -19.35 3.96
CA GLU A 289 -11.32 -18.71 2.88
C GLU A 289 -10.75 -19.73 1.89
N VAL A 290 -10.28 -20.87 2.41
CA VAL A 290 -9.79 -22.00 1.62
C VAL A 290 -10.74 -23.18 1.79
N ARG A 291 -11.02 -23.90 0.70
CA ARG A 291 -11.87 -25.08 0.67
C ARG A 291 -11.08 -26.27 0.18
N GLN A 292 -11.54 -27.46 0.54
CA GLN A 292 -11.10 -28.69 -0.09
C GLN A 292 -12.06 -28.96 -1.25
N TYR A 293 -11.56 -28.79 -2.46
CA TYR A 293 -12.23 -29.21 -3.68
C TYR A 293 -11.63 -30.52 -4.18
N GLU A 294 -12.33 -31.22 -5.06
CA GLU A 294 -11.78 -32.39 -5.75
C GLU A 294 -10.63 -31.99 -6.68
N ASN A 295 -10.74 -30.81 -7.32
CA ASN A 295 -9.70 -30.21 -8.12
C ASN A 295 -9.17 -28.94 -7.44
N GLU A 296 -7.86 -28.85 -7.19
CA GLU A 296 -7.23 -27.66 -6.60
C GLU A 296 -7.40 -26.40 -7.48
N ASP A 297 -7.58 -26.56 -8.80
CA ASP A 297 -7.84 -25.44 -9.72
C ASP A 297 -9.18 -24.74 -9.46
N ASP A 298 -10.11 -25.39 -8.73
CA ASP A 298 -11.37 -24.78 -8.32
C ASP A 298 -11.21 -23.86 -7.09
N GLN A 299 -10.03 -23.84 -6.48
CA GLN A 299 -9.74 -22.94 -5.38
C GLN A 299 -9.76 -21.47 -5.84
N VAL A 300 -10.47 -20.65 -5.07
CA VAL A 300 -10.66 -19.22 -5.35
C VAL A 300 -9.97 -18.41 -4.26
N PHE A 301 -8.92 -17.67 -4.64
CA PHE A 301 -8.24 -16.72 -3.77
C PHE A 301 -8.72 -15.32 -4.12
N ARG A 302 -9.52 -14.71 -3.24
CA ARG A 302 -10.03 -13.35 -3.44
C ARG A 302 -9.02 -12.28 -3.02
N PHE A 303 -9.20 -11.06 -3.52
CA PHE A 303 -8.37 -9.92 -3.16
C PHE A 303 -8.33 -9.66 -1.64
N ASP A 304 -9.46 -9.74 -0.92
CA ASP A 304 -9.46 -9.44 0.53
C ASP A 304 -8.57 -10.38 1.34
N LEU A 305 -8.39 -11.64 0.93
CA LEU A 305 -7.45 -12.55 1.60
C LEU A 305 -6.00 -12.06 1.44
N LEU A 306 -5.60 -11.69 0.22
CA LEU A 306 -4.26 -11.16 -0.01
C LEU A 306 -4.05 -9.82 0.72
N ARG A 307 -5.06 -8.95 0.70
CA ARG A 307 -5.05 -7.70 1.46
C ARG A 307 -4.79 -7.96 2.95
N GLN A 308 -5.40 -9.00 3.53
CA GLN A 308 -5.13 -9.38 4.92
C GLN A 308 -3.69 -9.91 5.12
N ILE A 309 -3.19 -10.76 4.21
CA ILE A 309 -1.79 -11.23 4.21
C ILE A 309 -0.82 -10.04 4.20
N TYR A 310 -1.09 -9.05 3.34
CA TYR A 310 -0.28 -7.85 3.18
C TYR A 310 -0.17 -7.06 4.49
N LEU A 311 -1.31 -6.85 5.17
CA LEU A 311 -1.34 -6.16 6.46
C LEU A 311 -0.71 -6.99 7.60
N GLU A 312 -0.97 -8.30 7.67
CA GLU A 312 -0.43 -9.17 8.72
C GLU A 312 1.10 -9.23 8.69
N ARG A 313 1.67 -9.21 7.49
CA ARG A 313 3.11 -9.31 7.28
C ARG A 313 3.83 -7.96 7.23
N GLY A 314 3.08 -6.86 7.32
CA GLY A 314 3.62 -5.50 7.29
C GLY A 314 4.36 -5.19 5.99
N LEU A 315 3.83 -5.70 4.87
CA LEU A 315 4.41 -5.55 3.54
C LEU A 315 4.28 -4.11 3.02
#